data_AF-A0A4Z1P8J8-F1
#
_entry.id   AF-A0A4Z1P8J8-F1
#
_cell.length_a   1.000
_cell.length_b   1.000
_cell.length_c   1.000
_cell.angle_alpha   90.00
_cell.angle_beta   90.00
_cell.angle_gamma   90.00
#
_symmetry.space_group_name_H-M   'P 1'
#
loop_
_entity.id
_entity.type
_entity.pdbx_description
1 polymer ?
#
loop_
_entity_poly.entity_id
_entity_poly.type
_entity_poly.pdbx_seq_one_letter_code
_entity_poly.pdbx_strand_id
1 'polypeptide(L)'
;MKISFCLILLVFTMSKIRTSDHSGRTDSPKIRTSIIGQLAEDSYRESMGESGTGSDARRKAIIRRCFADRTLFASIGRELKRKLADLARDFQSKVIAAFVNRIAIIQEDLNTLRNGNAMEEADDHPAFRGRVERALAEMLR
;
A
#
# COMPACT_ATOMS: atom_id res chain seq x y z
N MET A 1 -7.37 -20.80 -20.02
CA MET A 1 -7.50 -19.97 -21.24
C MET A 1 -8.43 -18.74 -21.11
N LYS A 2 -8.82 -18.28 -19.90
CA LYS A 2 -9.77 -17.16 -19.73
C LYS A 2 -9.12 -15.77 -19.51
N ILE A 3 -7.82 -15.71 -19.21
CA ILE A 3 -7.09 -14.45 -18.94
C ILE A 3 -6.82 -13.65 -20.22
N SER A 4 -6.71 -14.33 -21.37
CA SER A 4 -6.41 -13.70 -22.67
C SER A 4 -7.51 -12.74 -23.14
N PHE A 5 -8.78 -13.07 -22.86
CA PHE A 5 -9.92 -12.25 -23.30
C PHE A 5 -10.03 -10.92 -22.53
N CYS A 6 -9.68 -10.94 -21.24
CA CYS A 6 -9.73 -9.75 -20.39
C CYS A 6 -8.64 -8.72 -20.79
N LEU A 7 -7.46 -9.21 -21.17
CA LEU A 7 -6.37 -8.34 -21.63
C LEU A 7 -6.62 -7.79 -23.03
N ILE A 8 -7.20 -8.60 -23.94
CA ILE A 8 -7.62 -8.13 -25.27
C ILE A 8 -8.69 -7.04 -25.15
N LEU A 9 -9.65 -7.18 -24.23
CA LEU A 9 -10.66 -6.15 -23.97
C LEU A 9 -10.04 -4.87 -23.38
N LEU A 10 -8.99 -4.99 -22.57
CA LEU A 10 -8.24 -3.86 -22.02
C LEU A 10 -7.39 -3.15 -23.10
N VAL A 11 -6.80 -3.91 -24.03
CA VAL A 11 -6.13 -3.36 -25.23
C VAL A 11 -7.13 -2.68 -26.17
N PHE A 12 -8.35 -3.22 -26.33
CA PHE A 12 -9.37 -2.63 -27.19
C PHE A 12 -9.99 -1.35 -26.60
N THR A 13 -10.19 -1.31 -25.28
CA THR A 13 -10.64 -0.10 -24.57
C THR A 13 -9.55 0.97 -24.51
N MET A 14 -8.27 0.59 -24.38
CA MET A 14 -7.12 1.50 -24.50
C MET A 14 -6.93 2.01 -25.95
N SER A 15 -7.19 1.18 -26.97
CA SER A 15 -7.14 1.59 -28.38
C SER A 15 -8.27 2.58 -28.73
N LYS A 16 -9.37 2.60 -27.97
CA LYS A 16 -10.45 3.58 -28.10
C LYS A 16 -10.11 4.97 -27.54
N ILE A 17 -9.00 5.12 -26.81
CA ILE A 17 -8.53 6.43 -26.33
C ILE A 17 -7.97 7.29 -27.49
N ARG A 18 -7.84 6.74 -28.71
CA ARG A 18 -7.27 7.47 -29.85
C ARG A 18 -8.22 7.55 -31.05
N THR A 19 -9.32 8.30 -30.92
CA THR A 19 -9.98 8.96 -32.07
C THR A 19 -10.65 10.30 -31.76
N SER A 20 -10.58 10.84 -30.55
CA SER A 20 -11.14 12.17 -30.26
C SER A 20 -10.36 12.83 -29.13
N ASP A 21 -9.30 13.57 -29.45
CA ASP A 21 -9.32 15.03 -29.32
C ASP A 21 -7.95 15.62 -29.69
N HIS A 22 -7.96 16.85 -30.20
CA HIS A 22 -6.80 17.59 -30.66
C HIS A 22 -6.00 18.13 -29.45
N SER A 23 -4.84 17.55 -29.14
CA SER A 23 -3.67 18.28 -28.62
C SER A 23 -2.53 17.32 -28.30
N GLY A 24 -1.32 17.70 -28.73
CA GLY A 24 -0.09 17.01 -28.36
C GLY A 24 0.21 17.20 -26.87
N ARG A 25 -0.14 16.21 -26.05
CA ARG A 25 0.53 15.85 -24.80
C ARG A 25 -0.07 14.56 -24.26
N THR A 26 0.68 13.47 -24.28
CA THR A 26 0.35 12.25 -23.53
C THR A 26 0.67 12.44 -22.05
N ASP A 27 0.03 13.41 -21.42
CA ASP A 27 -0.05 13.51 -19.96
C ASP A 27 -1.34 12.82 -19.51
N SER A 28 -1.55 11.57 -19.92
CA SER A 28 -2.63 10.74 -19.39
C SER A 28 -2.13 10.06 -18.12
N PRO A 29 -2.54 10.50 -16.90
CA PRO A 29 -2.07 9.92 -15.65
C PRO A 29 -2.29 8.41 -15.56
N LYS A 30 -3.26 7.88 -16.30
CA LYS A 30 -3.61 6.45 -16.35
C LYS A 30 -2.53 5.54 -16.95
N ILE A 31 -1.69 6.04 -17.86
CA ILE A 31 -0.58 5.25 -18.41
C ILE A 31 0.55 5.16 -17.39
N ARG A 32 0.84 6.25 -16.66
CA ARG A 32 1.90 6.26 -15.65
C ARG A 32 1.53 5.58 -14.33
N THR A 33 0.25 5.42 -14.02
CA THR A 33 -0.20 4.78 -12.77
C THR A 33 -0.47 3.29 -12.90
N SER A 34 -0.75 2.80 -14.12
CA SER A 34 -0.99 1.37 -14.36
C SER A 34 0.32 0.61 -14.56
N ILE A 35 0.47 -0.57 -13.95
CA ILE A 35 1.63 -1.47 -14.15
C ILE A 35 1.86 -1.75 -15.63
N ILE A 36 0.79 -1.97 -16.39
CA ILE A 36 0.86 -2.23 -17.84
C ILE A 36 1.37 -0.99 -18.57
N GLY A 37 0.89 0.20 -18.19
CA GLY A 37 1.29 1.45 -18.82
C GLY A 37 2.74 1.83 -18.50
N GLN A 38 3.22 1.56 -17.28
CA GLN A 38 4.63 1.72 -16.88
C GLN A 38 5.53 0.77 -17.68
N LEU A 39 5.14 -0.50 -17.82
CA LEU A 39 5.94 -1.48 -18.56
C LEU A 39 5.89 -1.30 -20.09
N ALA A 40 4.84 -0.67 -20.61
CA ALA A 40 4.68 -0.36 -22.03
C ALA A 40 5.11 1.07 -22.39
N GLU A 41 5.63 1.85 -21.44
CA GLU A 41 5.92 3.28 -21.61
C GLU A 41 6.92 3.53 -22.74
N ASP A 42 7.95 2.69 -22.85
CA ASP A 42 8.95 2.78 -23.92
C ASP A 42 8.32 2.58 -25.31
N SER A 43 7.44 1.59 -25.45
CA SER A 43 6.71 1.35 -26.71
C SER A 43 5.72 2.47 -27.04
N TYR A 44 5.10 3.09 -26.02
CA TYR A 44 4.30 4.29 -26.24
C TYR A 44 5.15 5.46 -26.73
N ARG A 45 6.31 5.70 -26.11
CA ARG A 45 7.24 6.76 -26.48
C ARG A 45 7.78 6.57 -27.89
N GLU A 46 8.17 5.35 -28.24
CA GLU A 46 8.60 4.95 -29.59
C GLU A 46 7.50 5.23 -30.62
N SER A 47 6.25 4.84 -30.33
CA SER A 47 5.12 5.11 -31.22
C SER A 47 4.84 6.61 -31.42
N MET A 48 5.17 7.46 -30.46
CA MET A 48 4.99 8.91 -30.62
C MET A 48 6.00 9.54 -31.58
N GLY A 49 7.17 8.93 -31.77
CA GLY A 49 8.19 9.38 -32.72
C GLY A 49 7.83 9.12 -34.19
N GLU A 50 6.89 8.20 -34.45
CA GLU A 50 6.46 7.87 -35.81
C GLU A 50 5.65 8.99 -36.45
N SER A 51 5.99 9.40 -37.67
CA SER A 51 5.26 10.43 -38.43
C SER A 51 5.22 10.14 -39.93
N GLY A 52 4.43 10.90 -40.70
CA GLY A 52 4.28 10.75 -42.15
C GLY A 52 3.31 9.64 -42.59
N THR A 53 3.27 9.37 -43.90
CA THR A 53 2.39 8.36 -44.51
C THR A 53 2.71 6.95 -43.97
N GLY A 54 1.67 6.21 -43.59
CA GLY A 54 1.82 4.88 -42.98
C GLY A 54 2.25 4.88 -41.50
N SER A 55 2.38 6.05 -40.87
CA SER A 55 2.73 6.14 -39.44
C SER A 55 1.72 5.44 -38.54
N ASP A 56 0.43 5.49 -38.83
CA ASP A 56 -0.60 4.77 -38.06
C ASP A 56 -0.34 3.25 -38.02
N ALA A 57 0.02 2.66 -39.17
CA ALA A 57 0.34 1.24 -39.25
C ALA A 57 1.60 0.89 -38.44
N ARG A 58 2.64 1.72 -38.51
CA ARG A 58 3.89 1.53 -37.74
C ARG A 58 3.66 1.68 -36.23
N ARG A 59 2.91 2.71 -35.81
CA ARG A 59 2.50 2.90 -34.42
C ARG A 59 1.76 1.68 -33.87
N LYS A 60 0.81 1.14 -34.63
CA LYS A 60 0.08 -0.08 -34.26
C LYS A 60 1.00 -1.30 -34.19
N ALA A 61 1.97 -1.41 -35.10
CA ALA A 61 2.94 -2.50 -35.09
C ALA A 61 3.84 -2.48 -33.83
N ILE A 62 4.32 -1.30 -33.43
CA ILE A 62 5.13 -1.11 -32.21
C ILE A 62 4.35 -1.58 -30.97
N ILE A 63 3.12 -1.09 -30.80
CA ILE A 63 2.28 -1.47 -29.65
C ILE A 63 1.94 -2.97 -29.69
N ARG A 64 1.61 -3.53 -30.86
CA ARG A 64 1.34 -4.97 -31.00
C ARG A 64 2.56 -5.81 -30.64
N ARG A 65 3.76 -5.39 -31.02
CA ARG A 65 5.01 -6.08 -30.69
C ARG A 65 5.24 -6.12 -29.18
N CYS A 66 4.99 -5.00 -28.49
CA CYS A 66 5.06 -4.93 -27.03
C CYS A 66 4.17 -5.98 -26.37
N PHE A 67 2.89 -6.05 -26.76
CA PHE A 67 1.95 -7.03 -26.19
C PHE A 67 2.15 -8.47 -26.68
N ALA A 68 2.83 -8.66 -27.82
CA ALA A 68 3.22 -9.98 -28.30
C ALA A 68 4.44 -10.55 -27.56
N ASP A 69 5.17 -9.69 -26.83
CA ASP A 69 6.29 -10.12 -26.02
C ASP A 69 5.81 -10.92 -24.80
N ARG A 70 6.17 -12.21 -24.78
CA ARG A 70 5.85 -13.11 -23.68
C ARG A 70 6.51 -12.70 -22.36
N THR A 71 7.60 -11.94 -22.42
CA THR A 71 8.29 -11.43 -21.22
C THR A 71 7.52 -10.30 -20.56
N LEU A 72 6.69 -9.56 -21.29
CA LEU A 72 5.86 -8.49 -20.74
C LEU A 72 4.87 -9.03 -19.70
N PHE A 73 4.18 -10.13 -20.01
CA PHE A 73 3.25 -10.77 -19.09
C PHE A 73 3.94 -11.31 -17.83
N ALA A 74 5.12 -11.90 -17.99
CA ALA A 74 5.91 -12.37 -16.85
C ALA A 74 6.36 -11.18 -15.97
N SER A 75 6.74 -10.07 -16.58
CA SER A 75 7.11 -8.83 -15.88
C SER A 75 5.92 -8.19 -15.16
N ILE A 76 4.74 -8.13 -15.79
CA ILE A 76 3.50 -7.70 -15.12
C ILE A 76 3.22 -8.56 -13.90
N GLY A 77 3.31 -9.89 -14.03
CA GLY A 77 3.05 -10.81 -12.92
C GLY A 77 4.04 -10.65 -11.76
N ARG A 78 5.33 -10.46 -12.05
CA ARG A 78 6.35 -10.19 -11.04
C ARG A 78 6.09 -8.88 -10.31
N GLU A 79 5.79 -7.83 -11.07
CA GLU A 79 5.57 -6.49 -10.51
C GLU A 79 4.31 -6.43 -9.65
N LEU A 80 3.24 -7.11 -10.07
CA LEU A 80 2.00 -7.22 -9.29
C LEU A 80 2.22 -7.98 -7.98
N LYS A 81 2.95 -9.10 -8.02
CA LYS A 81 3.32 -9.85 -6.81
C LYS A 81 4.14 -9.00 -5.83
N ARG A 82 5.11 -8.25 -6.35
CA ARG A 82 5.95 -7.35 -5.55
C ARG A 82 5.12 -6.28 -4.86
N LYS A 83 4.32 -5.53 -5.62
CA LYS A 83 3.44 -4.48 -5.07
C LYS A 83 2.42 -5.02 -4.07
N LEU A 84 1.87 -6.20 -4.32
CA LEU A 84 0.95 -6.85 -3.39
C LEU A 84 1.64 -7.24 -2.08
N ALA A 85 2.86 -7.79 -2.16
CA ALA A 85 3.64 -8.14 -0.96
C ALA A 85 4.02 -6.89 -0.15
N ASP A 86 4.42 -5.81 -0.82
CA ASP A 86 4.75 -4.55 -0.17
C ASP A 86 3.50 -3.94 0.52
N LEU A 87 2.35 -3.95 -0.16
CA LEU A 87 1.09 -3.47 0.42
C LEU A 87 0.65 -4.31 1.63
N ALA A 88 0.78 -5.63 1.55
CA ALA A 88 0.44 -6.53 2.65
C ALA A 88 1.35 -6.29 3.86
N ARG A 89 2.66 -6.08 3.64
CA ARG A 89 3.61 -5.76 4.71
C ARG A 89 3.31 -4.42 5.36
N ASP A 90 3.03 -3.39 4.57
CA ASP A 90 2.66 -2.06 5.07
C ASP A 90 1.35 -2.12 5.88
N PHE A 91 0.35 -2.83 5.37
CA PHE A 91 -0.91 -3.05 6.09
C PHE A 91 -0.68 -3.78 7.42
N GLN A 92 0.06 -4.88 7.42
CA GLN A 92 0.40 -5.61 8.65
C GLN A 92 1.11 -4.72 9.67
N SER A 93 2.08 -3.92 9.22
CA SER A 93 2.85 -3.01 10.07
C SER A 93 1.93 -1.96 10.72
N LYS A 94 1.01 -1.40 9.94
CA LYS A 94 0.02 -0.42 10.44
C LYS A 94 -0.95 -1.02 11.45
N VAL A 95 -1.41 -2.25 11.21
CA VAL A 95 -2.29 -2.97 12.15
C VAL A 95 -1.56 -3.21 13.47
N ILE A 96 -0.33 -3.73 13.43
CA ILE A 96 0.48 -3.97 14.63
C ILE A 96 0.71 -2.66 15.39
N ALA A 97 1.10 -1.59 14.69
CA ALA A 97 1.32 -0.29 15.31
C ALA A 97 0.05 0.25 15.99
N ALA A 98 -1.12 0.09 15.38
CA ALA A 98 -2.39 0.49 15.96
C ALA A 98 -2.71 -0.30 17.25
N PHE A 99 -2.49 -1.62 17.25
CA PHE A 99 -2.69 -2.44 18.44
C PHE A 99 -1.71 -2.10 19.56
N VAL A 100 -0.43 -1.93 19.27
CA VAL A 100 0.59 -1.54 20.26
C VAL A 100 0.23 -0.21 20.91
N ASN A 101 -0.15 0.79 20.11
CA ASN A 101 -0.59 2.08 20.62
C ASN A 101 -1.83 1.95 21.51
N ARG A 102 -2.82 1.15 21.09
CA ARG A 102 -4.04 0.97 21.87
C ARG A 102 -3.79 0.28 23.21
N ILE A 103 -2.90 -0.72 23.24
CA ILE A 103 -2.53 -1.42 24.48
C ILE A 103 -1.77 -0.47 25.42
N ALA A 104 -0.87 0.37 24.88
CA ALA A 104 -0.14 1.35 25.69
C ALA A 104 -1.09 2.33 26.40
N ILE A 105 -2.09 2.86 25.69
CA ILE A 105 -3.11 3.74 26.28
C ILE A 105 -3.88 3.02 27.40
N ILE A 106 -4.32 1.78 27.16
CA ILE A 106 -5.04 0.99 28.18
C ILE A 106 -4.15 0.75 29.42
N GLN A 107 -2.87 0.48 29.22
CA GLN A 107 -1.93 0.30 30.33
C GLN A 107 -1.73 1.58 31.12
N GLU A 108 -1.67 2.74 30.46
CA GLU A 108 -1.59 4.05 31.11
C GLU A 108 -2.85 4.34 31.94
N ASP A 109 -4.04 4.09 31.37
CA ASP A 109 -5.32 4.24 32.08
C ASP A 109 -5.39 3.33 33.32
N LEU A 110 -5.02 2.05 33.16
CA LEU A 110 -5.01 1.09 34.28
C LEU A 110 -3.99 1.46 35.37
N ASN A 111 -2.81 1.97 34.97
CA ASN A 111 -1.82 2.45 35.94
C ASN A 111 -2.33 3.67 36.70
N THR A 112 -3.03 4.58 36.02
CA THR A 112 -3.66 5.75 36.63
C THR A 112 -4.71 5.33 37.64
N LEU A 113 -5.62 4.42 37.26
CA LEU A 113 -6.64 3.87 38.17
C LEU A 113 -6.01 3.14 39.36
N ARG A 114 -5.00 2.30 39.13
CA ARG A 114 -4.30 1.59 40.21
C ARG A 114 -3.67 2.56 41.20
N ASN A 115 -2.98 3.59 40.70
CA ASN A 115 -2.30 4.56 41.54
C ASN A 115 -3.31 5.44 42.29
N GLY A 116 -4.41 5.83 41.65
CA GLY A 116 -5.51 6.54 42.29
C GLY A 116 -6.12 5.73 43.43
N ASN A 117 -6.48 4.47 43.17
CA ASN A 117 -7.03 3.58 44.19
C ASN A 117 -6.04 3.32 45.33
N ALA A 118 -4.74 3.18 45.04
CA ALA A 118 -3.73 3.00 46.08
C ALA A 118 -3.59 4.24 46.98
N MET A 119 -3.81 5.45 46.44
CA MET A 119 -3.82 6.68 47.23
C MET A 119 -5.10 6.78 48.07
N GLU A 120 -6.27 6.52 47.48
CA GLU A 120 -7.56 6.55 48.16
C GLU A 120 -7.61 5.53 49.31
N GLU A 121 -7.18 4.28 49.07
CA GLU A 121 -7.10 3.24 50.10
C GLU A 121 -6.12 3.61 51.22
N ALA A 122 -5.03 4.31 50.90
CA ALA A 122 -4.08 4.79 51.89
C ALA A 122 -4.67 5.92 52.78
N ASP A 123 -5.55 6.74 52.22
CA ASP A 123 -6.25 7.81 52.92
C ASP A 123 -7.41 7.28 53.78
N ASP A 124 -8.16 6.28 53.29
CA ASP A 124 -9.29 5.66 54.01
C ASP A 124 -8.82 4.68 55.11
N HIS A 125 -7.62 4.10 54.98
CA HIS A 125 -7.08 3.15 55.95
C HIS A 125 -5.68 3.52 56.49
N PRO A 126 -5.55 4.63 57.25
CA PRO A 126 -4.28 5.07 57.83
C PRO A 126 -3.70 4.04 58.82
N ALA A 127 -4.55 3.27 59.49
CA ALA A 127 -4.14 2.16 60.36
C ALA A 127 -3.53 0.98 59.59
N PHE A 128 -3.88 0.79 58.31
CA PHE A 128 -3.26 -0.21 57.44
C PHE A 128 -1.86 0.24 57.02
N ARG A 129 -1.70 1.52 56.64
CA ARG A 129 -0.38 2.12 56.36
C ARG A 129 0.60 1.94 57.52
N GLY A 130 0.18 2.28 58.75
CA GLY A 130 1.02 2.09 59.94
C GLY A 130 1.32 0.63 60.31
N ARG A 131 0.56 -0.35 59.78
CA ARG A 131 0.86 -1.79 59.93
C ARG A 131 1.87 -2.25 58.87
N VAL A 132 1.74 -1.78 57.64
CA VAL A 132 2.66 -2.09 56.53
C VAL A 132 4.06 -1.49 56.79
N GLU A 133 4.13 -0.24 57.25
CA GLU A 133 5.40 0.42 57.59
C GLU A 133 6.14 -0.32 58.72
N ARG A 134 5.41 -0.79 59.75
CA ARG A 134 5.99 -1.63 60.82
C ARG A 134 6.48 -2.98 60.32
N ALA A 135 5.68 -3.67 59.49
CA ALA A 135 6.07 -4.96 58.92
C ALA A 135 7.32 -4.84 58.01
N LEU A 136 7.43 -3.77 57.22
CA LEU A 136 8.61 -3.50 56.41
C LEU A 136 9.85 -3.20 57.26
N ALA A 137 9.70 -2.44 58.35
CA ALA A 137 10.78 -2.18 59.30
C ALA A 137 11.25 -3.44 60.04
N GLU A 138 10.36 -4.40 60.28
CA GLU A 138 10.69 -5.71 60.86
C GLU A 138 11.36 -6.65 59.85
N MET A 139 11.00 -6.61 58.56
CA MET A 139 11.65 -7.43 57.52
C MET A 139 13.04 -6.92 57.10
N LEU A 140 13.32 -5.64 57.32
CA LEU A 140 14.62 -5.01 57.00
C LEU A 140 15.61 -5.02 58.19
N ARG A 141 15.29 -5.77 59.25
CA ARG A 141 16.11 -5.91 60.46
C ARG A 141 16.66 -7.33 60.61
#